data_AF-A0A539E642-F1
#
_entry.id   AF-A0A539E642-F1
#
_cell.length_a   1.000
_cell.length_b   1.000
_cell.length_c   1.000
_cell.angle_alpha   90.00
_cell.angle_beta   90.00
_cell.angle_gamma   90.00
#
_symmetry.space_group_name_H-M   'P 1'
#
loop_
_entity.id
_entity.type
_entity.pdbx_description
1 polymer ?
#
loop_
_entity_poly.entity_id
_entity_poly.type
_entity_poly.pdbx_seq_one_letter_code
_entity_poly.pdbx_strand_id
1 'polypeptide(L)' 'MVLLGNDRLLMAADCPRSAALYVELGYEPVTVDISEYVKLEGCVTCLSVRISGLHG' A
#
# COMPACT_ATOMS: atom_id res chain seq x y z
N MET A 1 3.26 1.61 -2.74
CA MET A 1 1.92 2.14 -2.46
C MET A 1 0.97 1.62 -3.52
N VAL A 2 -0.19 1.08 -3.17
CA VAL A 2 -1.13 0.44 -4.10
C VAL A 2 -2.55 0.91 -3.79
N LEU A 3 -3.28 1.41 -4.78
CA LEU A 3 -4.67 1.83 -4.62
C LEU A 3 -5.58 0.60 -4.55
N LEU A 4 -6.34 0.49 -3.47
CA LEU A 4 -7.30 -0.59 -3.25
C LEU A 4 -8.73 -0.21 -3.72
N GLY A 5 -8.93 1.02 -4.16
CA GLY A 5 -10.25 1.61 -4.44
C GLY A 5 -10.85 2.30 -3.21
N ASN A 6 -11.90 3.10 -3.41
CA ASN A 6 -12.58 3.88 -2.36
C ASN A 6 -11.60 4.66 -1.46
N ASP A 7 -10.65 5.36 -2.07
CA ASP A 7 -9.62 6.17 -1.41
C ASP A 7 -8.68 5.42 -0.44
N ARG A 8 -8.73 4.08 -0.41
CA ARG A 8 -7.83 3.26 0.39
C ARG A 8 -6.49 3.04 -0.31
N LEU A 9 -5.41 3.27 0.44
CA LEU A 9 -4.04 3.21 -0.06
C LEU A 9 -3.19 2.21 0.74
N LEU A 10 -2.85 1.07 0.14
CA LEU A 10 -1.93 0.10 0.75
C LEU A 10 -0.49 0.63 0.71
N MET A 11 0.20 0.70 1.84
CA MET A 11 1.60 1.14 1.90
C MET A 11 2.39 0.44 3.01
N ALA A 12 3.72 0.57 2.98
CA ALA A 12 4.59 -0.03 3.98
C ALA A 12 4.47 0.72 5.32
N ALA A 13 4.53 -0.02 6.43
CA ALA A 13 4.39 0.53 7.77
C ALA A 13 5.60 1.38 8.23
N ASP A 14 6.75 1.25 7.56
CA ASP A 14 8.00 1.96 7.88
C ASP A 14 8.02 3.43 7.42
N CYS A 15 6.95 3.91 6.76
CA CYS A 15 6.86 5.24 6.16
C CYS A 15 5.79 6.13 6.84
N PRO A 16 5.93 6.50 8.13
CA PRO A 16 4.89 7.22 8.88
C PRO A 16 4.64 8.65 8.38
N ARG A 17 5.68 9.36 7.91
CA ARG A 17 5.54 10.71 7.36
C ARG A 17 4.71 10.71 6.07
N SER A 18 4.92 9.70 5.21
CA SER A 18 4.17 9.54 3.98
C SER A 18 2.70 9.18 4.28
N ALA A 19 2.44 8.36 5.31
CA ALA A 19 1.09 8.02 5.72
C ALA A 19 0.30 9.26 6.16
N ALA A 20 0.91 10.13 7.00
CA ALA A 20 0.27 11.37 7.43
C ALA A 20 -0.08 12.30 6.25
N LEU A 21 0.84 12.43 5.29
CA LEU A 21 0.60 13.22 4.08
C LEU A 21 -0.58 12.67 3.26
N TYR A 22 -0.73 11.36 3.16
CA TYR A 22 -1.87 10.77 2.43
C TYR A 22 -3.19 10.93 3.17
N VAL A 23 -3.19 10.91 4.51
CA VAL A 23 -4.38 11.25 5.31
C VAL A 23 -4.80 12.70 5.05
N GLU A 24 -3.86 13.64 5.03
CA GLU A 24 -4.15 15.06 4.73
C GLU A 24 -4.71 15.25 3.31
N LEU A 25 -4.31 14.39 2.37
CA LEU A 25 -4.82 14.37 0.99
C LEU A 25 -6.19 13.67 0.85
N GLY A 26 -6.78 13.16 1.94
CA GLY A 26 -8.09 12.51 1.94
C GLY A 26 -8.08 11.01 1.63
N TYR A 27 -6.91 10.38 1.58
CA TYR A 27 -6.82 8.93 1.48
C TYR A 27 -6.93 8.25 2.85
N GLU A 28 -7.23 6.96 2.83
CA GLU A 28 -7.20 6.08 3.99
C GLU A 28 -6.02 5.09 3.86
N PRO A 29 -4.84 5.39 4.44
CA PRO A 29 -3.69 4.50 4.36
C PRO A 29 -3.93 3.19 5.13
N VAL A 30 -3.78 2.07 4.43
CA VAL A 30 -3.70 0.73 5.01
C VAL A 30 -2.22 0.37 5.08
N THR A 31 -1.64 0.41 6.29
CA THR A 31 -0.23 0.08 6.48
C THR A 31 -0.05 -1.42 6.70
N VAL A 32 0.97 -1.99 6.05
CA VAL A 32 1.37 -3.39 6.23
C VAL A 32 2.87 -3.46 6.49
N ASP A 33 3.28 -4.34 7.39
CA ASP A 33 4.69 -4.63 7.60
C ASP A 33 5.19 -5.55 6.48
N ILE A 34 6.13 -5.05 5.68
CA ILE A 34 6.80 -5.79 4.61
C ILE A 34 8.32 -5.81 4.83
N SER A 35 8.80 -5.51 6.04
CA SER A 35 10.23 -5.34 6.34
C SER A 35 11.08 -6.56 5.96
N GLU A 36 10.57 -7.78 6.12
CA GLU A 36 11.24 -9.02 5.69
C GLU A 36 11.38 -9.13 4.17
N TYR A 37 10.43 -8.58 3.40
CA TYR A 37 10.50 -8.55 1.94
C TYR A 37 11.37 -7.40 1.43
N VAL A 38 11.43 -6.26 2.15
CA VAL A 38 12.35 -5.16 1.83
C VAL A 38 13.80 -5.62 1.84
N LYS A 39 14.16 -6.52 2.76
CA LYS A 39 15.50 -7.15 2.81
C LYS A 39 15.84 -7.95 1.54
N LEU A 40 14.82 -8.39 0.79
CA LEU A 40 14.92 -9.13 -0.47
C LEU A 40 14.71 -8.20 -1.68
N GLU A 41 14.89 -6.89 -1.51
CA GLU A 41 14.58 -5.83 -2.51
C GLU A 41 13.10 -5.77 -2.93
N GLY A 42 12.20 -6.34 -2.12
CA GLY A 42 10.76 -6.32 -2.32
C GLY A 42 10.12 -4.99 -1.90
N CYS A 43 9.25 -4.46 -2.75
CA CYS A 43 8.49 -3.23 -2.49
C CYS A 43 6.97 -3.50 -2.53
N VAL A 44 6.12 -2.75 -1.82
CA VAL A 44 4.65 -3.00 -1.77
C VAL A 44 4.02 -3.05 -3.16
N THR A 45 4.50 -2.23 -4.10
CA THR A 45 4.04 -2.27 -5.51
C THR A 45 4.50 -3.53 -6.23
N CYS A 46 5.71 -4.01 -5.95
CA CYS A 46 6.29 -5.22 -6.52
C CYS A 46 5.56 -6.49 -6.04
N LEU A 47 5.06 -6.46 -4.79
CA LEU A 47 4.40 -7.58 -4.12
C LEU A 47 2.87 -7.61 -4.30
N SER A 48 2.33 -6.72 -5.14
CA SER A 48 0.88 -6.61 -5.33
C SER A 48 0.50 -6.85 -6.79
N VAL A 49 -0.45 -7.76 -7.01
CA VAL A 49 -1.07 -7.97 -8.32
C VAL A 49 -2.51 -7.50 -8.28
N ARG A 50 -2.86 -6.49 -9.11
CA ARG A 50 -4.24 -6.05 -9.27
C ARG A 50 -4.94 -6.95 -10.29
N ILE A 51 -5.85 -7.79 -9.81
CA ILE A 51 -6.71 -8.61 -10.67
C ILE A 51 -7.96 -7.79 -11.02
N SER A 52 -8.19 -7.54 -12.31
CA SER A 52 -9.42 -6.92 -12.82
C SER A 52 -10.23 -7.98 -13.55
N GLY A 53 -11.45 -8.27 -13.07
CA GLY A 53 -12.36 -9.23 -13.71
C GLY A 53 -12.69 -10.49 -12.90
N LEU A 54 -12.47 -10.51 -11.57
CA LEU A 54 -13.04 -11.53 -10.70
C LEU A 54 -14.55 -11.30 -10.55
N HIS A 55 -15.32 -11.61 -11.59
CA HIS A 55 -16.76 -11.83 -11.47
C HIS A 55 -16.95 -13.30 -11.13
N GLY A 56 -17.22 -13.57 -9.85
CA GLY A 56 -17.71 -14.86 -9.35
C GLY A 56 -19.11 -14.68 -8.82
#